data_AF-A0A3D1JE54-F1
#
_entry.id   AF-A0A3D1JE54-F1
#
_cell.length_a   1.000
_cell.length_b   1.000
_cell.length_c   1.000
_cell.angle_alpha   90.00
_cell.angle_beta   90.00
_cell.angle_gamma   90.00
#
_symmetry.space_group_name_H-M   'P 1'
#
loop_
_entity.id
_entity.type
_entity.pdbx_description
1 polymer ?
#
loop_
_entity_poly.entity_id
_entity_poly.type
_entity_poly.pdbx_seq_one_letter_code
_entity_poly.pdbx_strand_id
1 'polypeptide(L)'
;MSSLTGLFPIVVEITKRIDCWPVWKILFPQQKFNVDRLPWQKKILFFVAVTLLVYLTCFFYCPGGMIGFDWIHFWSKSLNPSHYPPWTAWFLPFANWNLFIGITVGGFSVLVFSRATSKKSAIISFFCLPFLWLVLLGQIDGIATSGLVALPLTIPIALIKPQITIFALLSKRSFLLLTIIFLLISFCVFGFWPSAMLSVTTIQSFNRAEQNIGLGGWWTILALIGLWFSRGDMDMMMLCGAVAVPYLIPYHLFPTVPAVSRLPPWAAMVAALTSWLPLSANWIGPKGWWLGWIYVAWVWCYLAIDRYRNTRVFQQVHQLFKQIKWTLKIR
;
A
#
# COMPACT_ATOMS: atom_id res chain seq x y z
N MET A 1 -12.94 10.85 14.91
CA MET A 1 -13.21 9.41 15.16
C MET A 1 -14.43 9.35 16.05
N SER A 2 -15.62 9.21 15.46
CA SER A 2 -16.85 8.93 16.20
C SER A 2 -16.73 7.54 16.82
N SER A 3 -17.01 7.46 18.11
CA SER A 3 -16.70 6.33 18.96
C SER A 3 -17.51 5.09 18.59
N LEU A 4 -16.82 3.97 18.37
CA LEU A 4 -17.37 2.60 18.40
C LEU A 4 -17.73 2.22 19.84
N THR A 5 -18.53 3.04 20.52
CA THR A 5 -18.80 2.93 21.96
C THR A 5 -19.83 1.87 22.32
N GLY A 6 -20.58 1.32 21.35
CA GLY A 6 -21.72 0.46 21.64
C GLY A 6 -21.41 -1.02 21.90
N LEU A 7 -20.36 -1.59 21.31
CA LEU A 7 -20.20 -3.06 21.23
C LEU A 7 -18.99 -3.65 21.97
N PHE A 8 -18.08 -2.83 22.51
CA PHE A 8 -16.84 -3.35 23.07
C PHE A 8 -16.28 -2.59 24.28
N PRO A 9 -17.06 -2.30 25.33
CA PRO A 9 -16.56 -1.61 26.52
C PRO A 9 -15.34 -2.32 27.16
N ILE A 10 -15.33 -3.66 27.16
CA ILE A 10 -14.21 -4.47 27.68
C ILE A 10 -12.94 -4.27 26.83
N VAL A 11 -13.06 -4.29 25.51
CA VAL A 11 -11.89 -4.09 24.61
C VAL A 11 -11.36 -2.67 24.76
N VAL A 12 -12.25 -1.68 24.89
CA VAL A 12 -11.87 -0.29 25.13
C VAL A 12 -11.07 -0.17 26.43
N GLU A 13 -11.50 -0.81 27.51
CA GLU A 13 -10.80 -0.76 28.79
C GLU A 13 -9.44 -1.47 28.76
N ILE A 14 -9.35 -2.66 28.14
CA ILE A 14 -8.09 -3.37 27.93
C ILE A 14 -7.13 -2.53 27.07
N THR A 15 -7.63 -1.88 26.01
CA THR A 15 -6.78 -1.02 25.17
C THR A 15 -6.20 0.16 25.94
N LYS A 16 -7.01 0.84 26.77
CA LYS A 16 -6.56 1.93 27.64
C LYS A 16 -5.45 1.51 28.61
N ARG A 17 -5.60 0.36 29.30
CA ARG A 17 -4.57 -0.12 30.26
C ARG A 17 -3.23 -0.39 29.60
N ILE A 18 -3.25 -1.00 28.43
CA ILE A 18 -2.04 -1.27 27.67
C ILE A 18 -1.45 0.05 27.12
N ASP A 19 -2.25 1.07 26.81
CA ASP A 19 -1.76 2.38 26.29
C ASP A 19 -0.92 3.16 27.31
N CYS A 20 -1.02 2.80 28.59
CA CYS A 20 -0.21 3.39 29.64
C CYS A 20 1.26 2.94 29.58
N TRP A 21 1.61 1.84 28.89
CA TRP A 21 2.99 1.37 28.90
C TRP A 21 3.88 2.27 28.00
N PRO A 22 5.04 2.74 28.51
CA PRO A 22 5.92 3.65 27.79
C PRO A 22 6.36 3.13 26.42
N VAL A 23 6.54 1.81 26.30
CA VAL A 23 6.97 1.14 25.06
C VAL A 23 5.99 1.41 23.90
N TRP A 24 4.67 1.43 24.14
CA TRP A 24 3.71 1.70 23.07
C TRP A 24 3.76 3.13 22.55
N LYS A 25 4.05 4.10 23.43
CA LYS A 25 4.23 5.50 23.00
C LYS A 25 5.47 5.66 22.12
N ILE A 26 6.50 4.85 22.36
CA ILE A 26 7.71 4.79 21.53
C ILE A 26 7.39 4.11 20.19
N LEU A 27 6.80 2.92 20.21
CA LEU A 27 6.53 2.12 19.01
C LEU A 27 5.43 2.71 18.10
N PHE A 28 4.45 3.40 18.66
CA PHE A 28 3.33 3.99 17.94
C PHE A 28 3.21 5.47 18.33
N PRO A 29 4.15 6.32 17.89
CA PRO A 29 4.11 7.73 18.22
C PRO A 29 2.80 8.32 17.69
N GLN A 30 2.08 9.07 18.54
CA GLN A 30 0.89 9.79 18.14
C GLN A 30 1.28 10.91 17.18
N GLN A 31 1.13 10.59 15.92
CA GLN A 31 1.51 11.42 14.80
C GLN A 31 0.31 12.32 14.46
N LYS A 32 0.48 13.65 14.60
CA LYS A 32 -0.51 14.65 14.16
C LYS A 32 -0.59 14.77 12.62
N PHE A 33 -0.20 13.73 11.89
CA PHE A 33 -0.12 13.80 10.43
C PHE A 33 -1.50 13.91 9.82
N ASN A 34 -1.52 14.66 8.70
CA ASN A 34 -2.68 15.10 7.92
C ASN A 34 -3.88 14.19 8.16
N VAL A 35 -4.74 14.68 9.05
CA VAL A 35 -6.03 14.10 9.40
C VAL A 35 -6.69 13.70 8.11
N ASP A 36 -6.89 12.41 7.96
CA ASP A 36 -7.85 11.80 7.06
C ASP A 36 -8.99 12.78 6.76
N ARG A 37 -8.92 13.46 5.62
CA ARG A 37 -9.67 14.71 5.43
C ARG A 37 -11.16 14.48 5.27
N LEU A 38 -11.53 13.24 4.96
CA LEU A 38 -12.88 12.84 4.68
C LEU A 38 -13.48 12.12 5.90
N PRO A 39 -14.60 12.62 6.45
CA PRO A 39 -15.43 11.86 7.37
C PRO A 39 -15.81 10.49 6.79
N TRP A 40 -15.96 9.50 7.67
CA TRP A 40 -16.27 8.11 7.28
C TRP A 40 -17.48 7.98 6.35
N GLN A 41 -18.55 8.73 6.61
CA GLN A 41 -19.75 8.75 5.75
C GLN A 41 -19.44 9.21 4.33
N LYS A 42 -18.62 10.27 4.19
CA LYS A 42 -18.19 10.78 2.88
C LYS A 42 -17.28 9.78 2.16
N LYS A 43 -16.46 9.02 2.89
CA LYS A 43 -15.65 7.95 2.30
C LYS A 43 -16.51 6.83 1.73
N ILE A 44 -17.50 6.35 2.48
CA ILE A 44 -18.42 5.31 1.99
C ILE A 44 -19.16 5.82 0.76
N LEU A 45 -19.75 7.02 0.84
CA LEU A 45 -20.50 7.58 -0.28
C LEU A 45 -19.60 7.74 -1.51
N PHE A 46 -18.38 8.26 -1.32
CA PHE A 46 -17.43 8.45 -2.41
C PHE A 46 -16.94 7.11 -2.98
N PHE A 47 -16.66 6.13 -2.13
CA PHE A 47 -16.32 4.77 -2.54
C PHE A 47 -17.42 4.17 -3.42
N VAL A 48 -18.67 4.14 -2.92
CA VAL A 48 -19.82 3.57 -3.63
C VAL A 48 -20.09 4.32 -4.93
N ALA A 49 -20.05 5.65 -4.92
CA ALA A 49 -20.28 6.46 -6.12
C ALA A 49 -19.23 6.20 -7.21
N VAL A 50 -17.95 6.18 -6.86
CA VAL A 50 -16.87 5.91 -7.83
C VAL A 50 -16.93 4.45 -8.30
N THR A 51 -17.14 3.50 -7.40
CA THR A 51 -17.28 2.09 -7.75
C THR A 51 -18.43 1.87 -8.72
N LEU A 52 -19.61 2.46 -8.46
CA LEU A 52 -20.77 2.35 -9.34
C LEU A 52 -20.52 3.00 -10.70
N LEU A 53 -19.91 4.20 -10.73
CA LEU A 53 -19.59 4.90 -11.97
C LEU A 53 -18.63 4.08 -12.84
N VAL A 54 -17.56 3.55 -12.24
CA VAL A 54 -16.57 2.74 -12.95
C VAL A 54 -17.17 1.40 -13.37
N TYR A 55 -17.97 0.76 -12.50
CA TYR A 55 -18.71 -0.44 -12.84
C TYR A 55 -19.58 -0.25 -14.08
N LEU A 56 -20.40 0.81 -14.10
CA LEU A 56 -21.27 1.11 -15.24
C LEU A 56 -20.46 1.43 -16.49
N THR A 57 -19.37 2.20 -16.34
CA THR A 57 -18.45 2.49 -17.46
C THR A 57 -17.90 1.20 -18.05
N CYS A 58 -17.36 0.28 -17.23
CA CYS A 58 -16.85 -1.01 -17.70
C CYS A 58 -17.95 -1.93 -18.24
N PHE A 59 -19.18 -1.82 -17.74
CA PHE A 59 -20.32 -2.61 -18.22
C PHE A 59 -20.74 -2.18 -19.63
N PHE A 60 -20.80 -0.87 -19.90
CA PHE A 60 -21.16 -0.35 -21.22
C PHE A 60 -19.98 -0.33 -22.19
N TYR A 61 -18.76 -0.17 -21.68
CA TYR A 61 -17.54 -0.29 -22.46
C TYR A 61 -17.15 -1.76 -22.56
N CYS A 62 -17.64 -2.45 -23.59
CA CYS A 62 -17.17 -3.78 -23.94
C CYS A 62 -15.67 -3.74 -24.25
N PRO A 63 -14.76 -4.33 -23.44
CA PRO A 63 -13.33 -4.13 -23.61
C PRO A 63 -12.71 -4.71 -24.89
N GLY A 64 -13.50 -5.18 -25.87
CA GLY A 64 -12.98 -5.81 -27.08
C GLY A 64 -12.06 -7.01 -26.81
N GLY A 65 -12.19 -7.66 -25.65
CA GLY A 65 -11.30 -8.73 -25.19
C GLY A 65 -10.12 -8.28 -24.31
N MET A 66 -9.95 -6.97 -24.05
CA MET A 66 -8.96 -6.44 -23.09
C MET A 66 -9.43 -6.61 -21.64
N ILE A 67 -9.73 -7.85 -21.26
CA ILE A 67 -9.96 -8.25 -19.87
C ILE A 67 -8.62 -8.69 -19.29
N GLY A 68 -8.37 -8.34 -18.03
CA GLY A 68 -7.07 -8.60 -17.42
C GLY A 68 -6.72 -10.09 -17.37
N PHE A 69 -5.44 -10.38 -17.64
CA PHE A 69 -4.90 -11.74 -17.69
C PHE A 69 -5.26 -12.55 -16.43
N ASP A 70 -5.02 -12.00 -15.24
CA ASP A 70 -5.24 -12.74 -14.00
C ASP A 70 -6.73 -12.99 -13.74
N TRP A 71 -7.58 -12.07 -14.21
CA TRP A 71 -9.03 -12.28 -14.17
C TRP A 71 -9.48 -13.46 -15.02
N ILE A 72 -9.03 -13.51 -16.28
CA ILE A 72 -9.40 -14.59 -17.21
C ILE A 72 -8.88 -15.95 -16.71
N HIS A 73 -7.64 -15.99 -16.23
CA HIS A 73 -6.99 -17.26 -15.92
C HIS A 73 -7.30 -17.79 -14.52
N PHE A 74 -7.56 -16.93 -13.53
CA PHE A 74 -7.76 -17.33 -12.14
C PHE A 74 -9.14 -16.94 -11.61
N TRP A 75 -9.46 -15.65 -11.60
CA TRP A 75 -10.56 -15.12 -10.80
C TRP A 75 -11.94 -15.43 -11.36
N SER A 76 -12.12 -15.32 -12.68
CA SER A 76 -13.37 -15.67 -13.36
C SER A 76 -13.77 -17.15 -13.20
N LYS A 77 -12.80 -18.01 -12.89
CA LYS A 77 -12.98 -19.44 -12.64
C LYS A 77 -13.12 -19.77 -11.15
N SER A 78 -13.16 -18.76 -10.28
CA SER A 78 -13.13 -18.90 -8.82
C SER A 78 -11.96 -19.75 -8.31
N LEU A 79 -10.85 -19.78 -9.05
CA LEU A 79 -9.64 -20.47 -8.62
C LEU A 79 -8.92 -19.59 -7.61
N ASN A 80 -8.69 -20.11 -6.41
CA ASN A 80 -7.88 -19.46 -5.39
C ASN A 80 -6.47 -20.09 -5.39
N PRO A 81 -5.45 -19.43 -5.98
CA PRO A 81 -4.10 -19.98 -6.00
C PRO A 81 -3.56 -20.16 -4.57
N SER A 82 -2.67 -21.13 -4.36
CA SER A 82 -2.11 -21.43 -3.03
C SER A 82 -1.25 -20.32 -2.42
N HIS A 83 -0.83 -19.32 -3.22
CA HIS A 83 -0.17 -18.09 -2.74
C HIS A 83 -1.13 -17.01 -2.24
N TYR A 84 -2.42 -17.29 -2.17
CA TYR A 84 -3.40 -16.42 -1.56
C TYR A 84 -3.92 -17.03 -0.26
N PRO A 85 -4.29 -16.20 0.73
CA PRO A 85 -4.94 -16.69 1.93
C PRO A 85 -6.27 -17.39 1.60
N PRO A 86 -6.69 -18.35 2.43
CA PRO A 86 -7.87 -19.18 2.17
C PRO A 86 -9.18 -18.38 2.08
N TRP A 87 -9.32 -17.31 2.85
CA TRP A 87 -10.52 -16.45 2.82
C TRP A 87 -10.65 -15.63 1.53
N THR A 88 -9.62 -15.58 0.68
CA THR A 88 -9.71 -14.95 -0.65
C THR A 88 -10.85 -15.58 -1.46
N ALA A 89 -11.04 -16.90 -1.33
CA ALA A 89 -12.11 -17.64 -1.97
C ALA A 89 -13.52 -17.15 -1.60
N TRP A 90 -13.69 -16.46 -0.47
CA TRP A 90 -15.00 -15.88 -0.11
C TRP A 90 -15.36 -14.65 -0.95
N PHE A 91 -14.39 -13.99 -1.57
CA PHE A 91 -14.62 -12.76 -2.34
C PHE A 91 -14.75 -13.04 -3.84
N LEU A 92 -14.12 -14.11 -4.34
CA LEU A 92 -14.11 -14.43 -5.77
C LEU A 92 -15.50 -14.62 -6.39
N PRO A 93 -16.47 -15.33 -5.75
CA PRO A 93 -17.78 -15.57 -6.36
C PRO A 93 -18.61 -14.30 -6.55
N PHE A 94 -18.36 -13.26 -5.75
CA PHE A 94 -19.14 -12.03 -5.76
C PHE A 94 -18.57 -10.96 -6.70
N ALA A 95 -17.35 -11.15 -7.21
CA ALA A 95 -16.73 -10.22 -8.12
C ALA A 95 -17.00 -10.67 -9.57
N ASN A 96 -17.53 -9.76 -10.38
CA ASN A 96 -17.29 -9.81 -11.83
C ASN A 96 -16.17 -8.80 -12.18
N TRP A 97 -15.66 -8.86 -13.41
CA TRP A 97 -14.57 -7.98 -13.85
C TRP A 97 -14.86 -6.50 -13.59
N ASN A 98 -16.07 -6.06 -13.92
CA ASN A 98 -16.46 -4.67 -13.82
C ASN A 98 -16.51 -4.21 -12.36
N LEU A 99 -17.05 -5.05 -11.47
CA LEU A 99 -17.10 -4.76 -10.04
C LEU A 99 -15.71 -4.79 -9.43
N PHE A 100 -14.86 -5.70 -9.87
CA PHE A 100 -13.48 -5.81 -9.44
C PHE A 100 -12.70 -4.51 -9.73
N ILE A 101 -12.79 -4.00 -10.97
CA ILE A 101 -12.19 -2.72 -11.36
C ILE A 101 -12.86 -1.55 -10.62
N GLY A 102 -14.18 -1.57 -10.47
CA GLY A 102 -14.91 -0.55 -9.73
C GLY A 102 -14.50 -0.45 -8.26
N ILE A 103 -14.35 -1.56 -7.56
CA ILE A 103 -13.88 -1.61 -6.16
C ILE A 103 -12.44 -1.08 -6.10
N THR A 104 -11.58 -1.55 -6.99
CA THR A 104 -10.18 -1.13 -7.08
C THR A 104 -10.03 0.38 -7.24
N VAL A 105 -10.70 0.96 -8.25
CA VAL A 105 -10.63 2.40 -8.52
C VAL A 105 -11.33 3.21 -7.43
N GLY A 106 -12.46 2.72 -6.89
CA GLY A 106 -13.16 3.36 -5.78
C GLY A 106 -12.31 3.42 -4.51
N GLY A 107 -11.71 2.31 -4.11
CA GLY A 107 -10.82 2.22 -2.95
C GLY A 107 -9.59 3.11 -3.12
N PHE A 108 -8.92 2.99 -4.26
CA PHE A 108 -7.77 3.84 -4.60
C PHE A 108 -8.13 5.34 -4.56
N SER A 109 -9.25 5.73 -5.16
CA SER A 109 -9.73 7.11 -5.18
C SER A 109 -9.95 7.64 -3.77
N VAL A 110 -10.63 6.89 -2.91
CA VAL A 110 -10.84 7.31 -1.51
C VAL A 110 -9.51 7.50 -0.80
N LEU A 111 -8.55 6.60 -0.96
CA LEU A 111 -7.23 6.75 -0.33
C LEU A 111 -6.49 7.98 -0.85
N VAL A 112 -6.45 8.18 -2.17
CA VAL A 112 -5.81 9.32 -2.82
C VAL A 112 -6.42 10.63 -2.34
N PHE A 113 -7.74 10.80 -2.42
CA PHE A 113 -8.41 12.05 -2.08
C PHE A 113 -8.47 12.33 -0.57
N SER A 114 -8.48 11.28 0.27
CA SER A 114 -8.38 11.45 1.73
C SER A 114 -7.03 11.99 2.18
N ARG A 115 -5.97 11.77 1.38
CA ARG A 115 -4.57 12.09 1.70
C ARG A 115 -3.98 13.22 0.86
N ALA A 116 -4.67 13.62 -0.22
CA ALA A 116 -4.14 14.53 -1.21
C ALA A 116 -3.77 15.89 -0.61
N THR A 117 -2.52 16.33 -0.82
CA THR A 117 -2.12 17.72 -0.49
C THR A 117 -2.58 18.70 -1.55
N SER A 118 -2.72 18.25 -2.80
CA SER A 118 -3.23 19.04 -3.92
C SER A 118 -4.05 18.19 -4.90
N LYS A 119 -4.98 18.84 -5.62
CA LYS A 119 -5.76 18.18 -6.70
C LYS A 119 -4.86 17.64 -7.81
N LYS A 120 -3.77 18.35 -8.13
CA LYS A 120 -2.81 17.94 -9.16
C LYS A 120 -2.08 16.65 -8.76
N SER A 121 -1.58 16.57 -7.52
CA SER A 121 -0.94 15.35 -7.00
C SER A 121 -1.90 14.16 -6.96
N ALA A 122 -3.17 14.41 -6.62
CA ALA A 122 -4.21 13.39 -6.66
C ALA A 122 -4.37 12.81 -8.08
N ILE A 123 -4.55 13.68 -9.08
CA ILE A 123 -4.68 13.28 -10.49
C ILE A 123 -3.43 12.53 -10.96
N ILE A 124 -2.23 13.06 -10.66
CA ILE A 124 -0.95 12.43 -11.04
C ILE A 124 -0.81 11.00 -10.49
N SER A 125 -1.39 10.71 -9.32
CA SER A 125 -1.32 9.37 -8.73
C SER A 125 -2.02 8.29 -9.60
N PHE A 126 -3.03 8.66 -10.39
CA PHE A 126 -3.70 7.77 -11.35
C PHE A 126 -2.84 7.46 -12.58
N PHE A 127 -1.76 8.21 -12.81
CA PHE A 127 -0.83 8.00 -13.92
C PHE A 127 0.44 7.25 -13.50
N CYS A 128 0.51 6.74 -12.27
CA CYS A 128 1.59 5.87 -11.83
C CYS A 128 1.43 4.48 -12.48
N LEU A 129 2.54 3.90 -12.95
CA LEU A 129 2.54 2.60 -13.62
C LEU A 129 1.88 1.50 -12.76
N PRO A 130 2.13 1.34 -11.45
CA PRO A 130 1.49 0.27 -10.68
C PRO A 130 -0.05 0.36 -10.64
N PHE A 131 -0.63 1.57 -10.71
CA PHE A 131 -2.09 1.75 -10.83
C PHE A 131 -2.60 1.23 -12.17
N LEU A 132 -2.02 1.73 -13.27
CA LEU A 132 -2.46 1.35 -14.62
C LEU A 132 -2.22 -0.13 -14.89
N TRP A 133 -1.07 -0.64 -14.47
CA TRP A 133 -0.71 -2.04 -14.64
C TRP A 133 -1.70 -2.96 -13.92
N LEU A 134 -2.09 -2.64 -12.68
CA LEU A 134 -3.06 -3.44 -11.95
C LEU A 134 -4.44 -3.42 -12.61
N VAL A 135 -4.93 -2.25 -13.04
CA VAL A 135 -6.21 -2.12 -13.76
C VAL A 135 -6.20 -2.95 -15.05
N LEU A 136 -5.09 -2.96 -15.77
CA LEU A 136 -4.93 -3.76 -16.98
C LEU A 136 -4.82 -5.26 -16.70
N LEU A 137 -4.13 -5.68 -15.63
CA LEU A 137 -3.95 -7.11 -15.30
C LEU A 137 -5.17 -7.73 -14.61
N GLY A 138 -5.93 -6.95 -13.84
CA GLY A 138 -7.01 -7.50 -13.04
C GLY A 138 -6.57 -8.15 -11.73
N GLN A 139 -5.50 -7.63 -11.14
CA GLN A 139 -4.85 -8.19 -9.97
C GLN A 139 -5.57 -7.83 -8.67
N ILE A 140 -5.77 -8.81 -7.79
CA ILE A 140 -6.51 -8.70 -6.51
C ILE A 140 -5.88 -7.73 -5.49
N ASP A 141 -4.66 -7.23 -5.74
CA ASP A 141 -4.06 -6.08 -5.05
C ASP A 141 -5.03 -4.89 -4.94
N GLY A 142 -5.94 -4.74 -5.90
CA GLY A 142 -6.97 -3.71 -5.92
C GLY A 142 -7.98 -3.82 -4.78
N ILE A 143 -8.44 -5.04 -4.53
CA ILE A 143 -9.31 -5.36 -3.39
C ILE A 143 -8.54 -5.19 -2.08
N ALA A 144 -7.31 -5.72 -2.01
CA ALA A 144 -6.47 -5.59 -0.82
C ALA A 144 -6.23 -4.11 -0.44
N THR A 145 -5.95 -3.27 -1.42
CA THR A 145 -5.77 -1.82 -1.21
C THR A 145 -7.08 -1.14 -0.80
N SER A 146 -8.22 -1.56 -1.35
CA SER A 146 -9.54 -1.07 -0.91
C SER A 146 -9.82 -1.41 0.55
N GLY A 147 -9.30 -2.55 1.03
CA GLY A 147 -9.30 -2.92 2.44
C GLY A 147 -8.56 -1.93 3.35
N LEU A 148 -7.71 -1.05 2.83
CA LEU A 148 -7.04 -0.01 3.63
C LEU A 148 -7.95 1.20 3.94
N VAL A 149 -9.06 1.38 3.21
CA VAL A 149 -9.97 2.53 3.35
C VAL A 149 -10.63 2.59 4.73
N ALA A 150 -10.97 1.41 5.27
CA ALA A 150 -11.86 1.24 6.41
C ALA A 150 -11.19 0.51 7.59
N LEU A 151 -9.85 0.56 7.66
CA LEU A 151 -9.12 -0.03 8.77
C LEU A 151 -9.57 0.56 10.12
N PRO A 152 -9.73 -0.28 11.16
CA PRO A 152 -9.30 -1.69 11.20
C PRO A 152 -10.37 -2.71 10.79
N LEU A 153 -11.60 -2.30 10.48
CA LEU A 153 -12.71 -3.24 10.23
C LEU A 153 -12.47 -4.15 9.02
N THR A 154 -11.69 -3.67 8.05
CA THR A 154 -11.41 -4.35 6.79
C THR A 154 -10.03 -5.02 6.74
N ILE A 155 -9.43 -5.34 7.91
CA ILE A 155 -8.18 -6.11 7.99
C ILE A 155 -8.23 -7.41 7.17
N PRO A 156 -9.30 -8.23 7.19
CA PRO A 156 -9.35 -9.45 6.37
C PRO A 156 -9.19 -9.16 4.89
N ILE A 157 -9.82 -8.08 4.40
CA ILE A 157 -9.75 -7.65 3.00
C ILE A 157 -8.34 -7.15 2.69
N ALA A 158 -7.75 -6.32 3.55
CA ALA A 158 -6.38 -5.82 3.37
C ALA A 158 -5.35 -6.95 3.30
N LEU A 159 -5.58 -8.03 4.04
CA LEU A 159 -4.70 -9.19 4.08
C LEU A 159 -4.94 -10.23 2.98
N ILE A 160 -5.91 -10.05 2.08
CA ILE A 160 -6.09 -10.93 0.90
C ILE A 160 -4.80 -10.98 0.07
N LYS A 161 -4.03 -9.88 0.05
CA LYS A 161 -2.71 -9.85 -0.58
C LYS A 161 -1.70 -9.15 0.34
N PRO A 162 -1.17 -9.86 1.35
CA PRO A 162 -0.51 -9.25 2.49
C PRO A 162 0.91 -8.73 2.18
N GLN A 163 1.47 -9.00 1.00
CA GLN A 163 2.86 -8.73 0.63
C GLN A 163 3.31 -7.31 1.03
N ILE A 164 2.50 -6.29 0.73
CA ILE A 164 2.80 -4.89 1.09
C ILE A 164 1.81 -4.34 2.12
N THR A 165 0.53 -4.73 2.04
CA THR A 165 -0.52 -4.19 2.90
C THR A 165 -0.37 -4.59 4.37
N ILE A 166 0.32 -5.68 4.70
CA ILE A 166 0.55 -6.07 6.11
C ILE A 166 1.34 -4.99 6.87
N PHE A 167 2.25 -4.29 6.19
CA PHE A 167 3.05 -3.24 6.81
C PHE A 167 2.21 -2.00 7.16
N ALA A 168 1.11 -1.77 6.44
CA ALA A 168 0.13 -0.74 6.82
C ALA A 168 -0.42 -0.98 8.23
N LEU A 169 -0.59 -2.24 8.62
CA LEU A 169 -1.16 -2.65 9.91
C LEU A 169 -0.17 -2.44 11.07
N LEU A 170 1.11 -2.26 10.78
CA LEU A 170 2.15 -1.88 11.75
C LEU A 170 2.15 -0.38 12.05
N SER A 171 1.37 0.43 11.33
CA SER A 171 1.35 1.88 11.53
C SER A 171 0.63 2.32 12.80
N LYS A 172 -0.33 1.52 13.28
CA LYS A 172 -1.11 1.82 14.49
C LYS A 172 -1.25 0.58 15.36
N ARG A 173 -1.22 0.81 16.66
CA ARG A 173 -1.35 -0.26 17.66
C ARG A 173 -2.65 -1.06 17.51
N SER A 174 -3.78 -0.36 17.35
CA SER A 174 -5.08 -1.02 17.19
C SER A 174 -5.13 -1.90 15.95
N PHE A 175 -4.44 -1.49 14.88
CA PHE A 175 -4.38 -2.27 13.64
C PHE A 175 -3.55 -3.52 13.86
N LEU A 176 -2.38 -3.40 14.47
CA LEU A 176 -1.52 -4.54 14.81
C LEU A 176 -2.25 -5.56 15.70
N LEU A 177 -2.89 -5.11 16.78
CA LEU A 177 -3.59 -6.01 17.71
C LEU A 177 -4.74 -6.76 17.02
N LEU A 178 -5.57 -6.06 16.25
CA LEU A 178 -6.67 -6.70 15.52
C LEU A 178 -6.16 -7.62 14.40
N THR A 179 -4.99 -7.32 13.82
CA THR A 179 -4.31 -8.19 12.86
C THR A 179 -3.87 -9.47 13.53
N ILE A 180 -3.23 -9.40 14.71
CA ILE A 180 -2.81 -10.58 15.47
C ILE A 180 -4.04 -11.45 15.81
N ILE A 181 -5.11 -10.84 16.33
CA ILE A 181 -6.35 -11.56 16.65
C ILE A 181 -6.92 -12.24 15.40
N PHE A 182 -7.02 -11.52 14.29
CA PHE A 182 -7.51 -12.09 13.03
C PHE A 182 -6.63 -13.23 12.53
N LEU A 183 -5.30 -13.09 12.56
CA LEU A 183 -4.38 -14.13 12.14
C LEU A 183 -4.49 -15.38 13.01
N LEU A 184 -4.60 -15.24 14.34
CA LEU A 184 -4.84 -16.35 15.25
C LEU A 184 -6.14 -17.08 14.92
N ILE A 185 -7.24 -16.34 14.73
CA ILE A 185 -8.53 -16.93 14.30
C ILE A 185 -8.35 -17.65 12.95
N SER A 186 -7.65 -17.03 12.00
CA SER A 186 -7.41 -17.63 10.68
C SER A 186 -6.62 -18.94 10.78
N PHE A 187 -5.65 -19.03 11.70
CA PHE A 187 -4.87 -20.25 11.92
C PHE A 187 -5.70 -21.34 12.60
N CYS A 188 -6.61 -20.98 13.49
CA CYS A 188 -7.55 -21.94 14.08
C CYS A 188 -8.53 -22.51 13.05
N VAL A 189 -9.01 -21.69 12.12
CA VAL A 189 -10.00 -22.11 11.11
C VAL A 189 -9.38 -22.83 9.92
N PHE A 190 -8.22 -22.36 9.44
CA PHE A 190 -7.62 -22.83 8.19
C PHE A 190 -6.25 -23.51 8.34
N GLY A 191 -5.73 -23.61 9.56
CA GLY A 191 -4.36 -24.08 9.80
C GLY A 191 -3.29 -23.06 9.39
N PHE A 192 -2.04 -23.52 9.33
CA PHE A 192 -0.88 -22.67 9.02
C PHE A 192 -0.71 -22.45 7.50
N TRP A 193 -1.70 -21.80 6.90
CA TRP A 193 -1.72 -21.42 5.47
C TRP A 193 -0.53 -20.58 4.98
N PRO A 194 0.20 -19.78 5.80
CA PRO A 194 1.38 -19.06 5.31
C PRO A 194 2.47 -19.97 4.77
N SER A 195 2.55 -21.23 5.20
CA SER A 195 3.51 -22.21 4.67
C SER A 195 3.28 -22.46 3.17
N ALA A 196 2.03 -22.65 2.75
CA ALA A 196 1.66 -22.77 1.34
C ALA A 196 1.95 -21.46 0.59
N MET A 197 1.64 -20.31 1.19
CA MET A 197 1.89 -19.01 0.56
C MET A 197 3.39 -18.76 0.30
N LEU A 198 4.23 -19.03 1.27
CA LEU A 198 5.68 -18.83 1.19
C LEU A 198 6.36 -19.88 0.30
N SER A 199 5.78 -21.08 0.18
CA SER A 199 6.28 -22.14 -0.70
C SER A 199 6.23 -21.80 -2.19
N VAL A 200 5.50 -20.76 -2.60
CA VAL A 200 5.46 -20.35 -4.01
C VAL A 200 6.82 -19.85 -4.52
N THR A 201 7.73 -19.53 -3.60
CA THR A 201 9.13 -19.26 -3.91
C THR A 201 9.90 -20.45 -4.52
N THR A 202 9.38 -21.67 -4.44
CA THR A 202 10.05 -22.86 -5.00
C THR A 202 9.50 -23.30 -6.35
N ILE A 203 8.23 -23.01 -6.67
CA ILE A 203 7.56 -23.57 -7.87
C ILE A 203 7.37 -22.52 -8.98
N GLN A 204 7.14 -21.24 -8.65
CA GLN A 204 6.85 -20.20 -9.67
C GLN A 204 8.00 -19.21 -9.89
N SER A 205 8.95 -19.07 -8.96
CA SER A 205 9.92 -17.96 -8.95
C SER A 205 11.36 -18.33 -9.32
N PHE A 206 11.76 -19.60 -9.35
CA PHE A 206 13.05 -19.96 -9.96
C PHE A 206 12.90 -19.86 -11.49
N ASN A 207 13.27 -18.69 -12.04
CA ASN A 207 13.44 -18.37 -13.46
C ASN A 207 12.22 -17.91 -14.31
N ARG A 208 11.02 -17.65 -13.75
CA ARG A 208 9.86 -17.23 -14.58
C ARG A 208 9.44 -15.77 -14.51
N ALA A 209 9.90 -15.01 -13.52
CA ALA A 209 9.54 -13.60 -13.39
C ALA A 209 10.78 -12.72 -13.47
N GLU A 210 11.22 -12.41 -14.69
CA GLU A 210 12.32 -11.47 -14.94
C GLU A 210 12.05 -10.08 -14.31
N GLN A 211 10.78 -9.78 -14.05
CA GLN A 211 10.31 -8.55 -13.41
C GLN A 211 10.48 -8.55 -11.88
N ASN A 212 11.00 -9.62 -11.28
CA ASN A 212 11.23 -9.68 -9.83
C ASN A 212 12.36 -8.72 -9.43
N ILE A 213 11.99 -7.69 -8.69
CA ILE A 213 12.87 -6.67 -8.10
C ILE A 213 13.04 -6.87 -6.59
N GLY A 214 12.56 -7.98 -6.03
CA GLY A 214 12.72 -8.31 -4.61
C GLY A 214 14.19 -8.33 -4.21
N LEU A 215 14.53 -7.63 -3.13
CA LEU A 215 15.91 -7.49 -2.67
C LEU A 215 16.40 -8.74 -1.90
N GLY A 216 15.48 -9.59 -1.46
CA GLY A 216 15.77 -10.79 -0.66
C GLY A 216 15.94 -10.51 0.84
N GLY A 217 16.13 -11.56 1.63
CA GLY A 217 16.08 -11.50 3.09
C GLY A 217 17.15 -10.61 3.75
N TRP A 218 18.31 -10.41 3.12
CA TRP A 218 19.40 -9.59 3.68
C TRP A 218 19.04 -8.12 3.88
N TRP A 219 18.10 -7.61 3.07
CA TRP A 219 17.67 -6.23 3.15
C TRP A 219 16.62 -5.98 4.24
N THR A 220 16.24 -7.04 4.97
CA THR A 220 15.38 -6.93 6.17
C THR A 220 16.00 -5.99 7.20
N ILE A 221 17.34 -5.96 7.35
CA ILE A 221 17.98 -5.04 8.31
C ILE A 221 17.72 -3.58 7.89
N LEU A 222 17.91 -3.25 6.62
CA LEU A 222 17.63 -1.91 6.11
C LEU A 222 16.13 -1.58 6.22
N ALA A 223 15.27 -2.55 5.92
CA ALA A 223 13.84 -2.40 6.08
C ALA A 223 13.45 -2.14 7.55
N LEU A 224 14.05 -2.81 8.53
CA LEU A 224 13.80 -2.58 9.96
C LEU A 224 14.18 -1.15 10.38
N ILE A 225 15.32 -0.64 9.91
CA ILE A 225 15.72 0.76 10.12
C ILE A 225 14.66 1.68 9.51
N GLY A 226 14.27 1.44 8.26
CA GLY A 226 13.23 2.21 7.58
C GLY A 226 11.88 2.18 8.30
N LEU A 227 11.44 1.01 8.75
CA LEU A 227 10.20 0.79 9.52
C LEU A 227 10.24 1.59 10.83
N TRP A 228 11.39 1.63 11.52
CA TRP A 228 11.56 2.44 12.73
C TRP A 228 11.32 3.94 12.47
N PHE A 229 11.84 4.47 11.37
CA PHE A 229 11.58 5.86 10.97
C PHE A 229 10.18 6.07 10.38
N SER A 230 9.49 5.01 9.98
CA SER A 230 8.16 5.06 9.37
C SER A 230 7.00 4.89 10.35
N ARG A 231 7.27 4.52 11.62
CA ARG A 231 6.25 4.31 12.67
C ARG A 231 5.18 5.38 12.71
N GLY A 232 3.90 5.00 12.78
CA GLY A 232 2.79 5.96 12.79
C GLY A 232 2.33 6.45 11.41
N ASP A 233 3.09 6.17 10.33
CA ASP A 233 2.72 6.54 8.96
C ASP A 233 2.53 5.30 8.10
N MET A 234 1.28 5.04 7.72
CA MET A 234 0.89 3.84 6.99
C MET A 234 1.57 3.72 5.61
N ASP A 235 1.71 4.84 4.89
CA ASP A 235 2.29 4.83 3.54
C ASP A 235 3.79 4.59 3.60
N MET A 236 4.48 5.26 4.55
CA MET A 236 5.91 5.03 4.76
C MET A 236 6.20 3.60 5.22
N MET A 237 5.34 3.03 6.08
CA MET A 237 5.50 1.63 6.51
C MET A 237 5.41 0.66 5.32
N MET A 238 4.44 0.86 4.42
CA MET A 238 4.32 0.02 3.21
C MET A 238 5.53 0.17 2.27
N LEU A 239 6.03 1.39 2.07
CA LEU A 239 7.22 1.65 1.25
C LEU A 239 8.48 0.99 1.83
N CYS A 240 8.71 1.06 3.14
CA CYS A 240 9.79 0.31 3.79
C CYS A 240 9.54 -1.19 3.77
N GLY A 241 8.29 -1.60 3.94
CA GLY A 241 7.88 -2.99 3.87
C GLY A 241 8.25 -3.64 2.54
N ALA A 242 8.11 -2.91 1.43
CA ALA A 242 8.53 -3.38 0.11
C ALA A 242 9.98 -3.88 0.08
N VAL A 243 10.89 -3.23 0.81
CA VAL A 243 12.31 -3.60 0.93
C VAL A 243 12.49 -4.95 1.64
N ALA A 244 11.59 -5.30 2.56
CA ALA A 244 11.64 -6.57 3.30
C ALA A 244 11.04 -7.75 2.53
N VAL A 245 10.28 -7.51 1.45
CA VAL A 245 9.60 -8.60 0.72
C VAL A 245 10.62 -9.33 -0.16
N PRO A 246 10.74 -10.67 -0.05
CA PRO A 246 11.71 -11.44 -0.83
C PRO A 246 11.35 -11.52 -2.33
N TYR A 247 10.08 -11.30 -2.67
CA TYR A 247 9.56 -11.33 -4.03
C TYR A 247 8.67 -10.12 -4.28
N LEU A 248 9.07 -9.27 -5.22
CA LEU A 248 8.39 -8.02 -5.51
C LEU A 248 8.42 -7.77 -7.01
N ILE A 249 7.27 -7.56 -7.64
CA ILE A 249 7.17 -7.11 -9.04
C ILE A 249 6.65 -5.67 -8.99
N PRO A 250 7.01 -4.77 -9.93
CA PRO A 250 6.58 -3.38 -9.89
C PRO A 250 5.08 -3.14 -9.65
N TYR A 251 4.19 -3.99 -10.18
CA TYR A 251 2.74 -3.83 -9.92
C TYR A 251 2.35 -4.10 -8.46
N HIS A 252 3.11 -4.90 -7.69
CA HIS A 252 2.89 -5.10 -6.25
C HIS A 252 3.05 -3.81 -5.44
N LEU A 253 3.67 -2.77 -6.00
CA LEU A 253 3.77 -1.45 -5.38
C LEU A 253 2.47 -0.65 -5.45
N PHE A 254 1.41 -1.17 -6.07
CA PHE A 254 0.12 -0.50 -6.14
C PHE A 254 -0.40 0.04 -4.80
N PRO A 255 -0.36 -0.71 -3.67
CA PRO A 255 -0.83 -0.20 -2.39
C PRO A 255 -0.07 1.04 -1.88
N THR A 256 1.14 1.30 -2.39
CA THR A 256 1.92 2.49 -2.04
C THR A 256 1.60 3.70 -2.92
N VAL A 257 0.94 3.52 -4.07
CA VAL A 257 0.64 4.62 -4.99
C VAL A 257 -0.20 5.75 -4.38
N PRO A 258 -1.18 5.51 -3.48
CA PRO A 258 -1.89 6.61 -2.81
C PRO A 258 -0.98 7.59 -2.06
N ALA A 259 0.23 7.16 -1.66
CA ALA A 259 1.23 8.01 -1.03
C ALA A 259 1.69 9.17 -1.94
N VAL A 260 1.62 9.00 -3.26
CA VAL A 260 1.99 10.01 -4.27
C VAL A 260 1.10 11.25 -4.14
N SER A 261 -0.16 11.11 -3.74
CA SER A 261 -1.08 12.24 -3.61
C SER A 261 -0.69 13.20 -2.47
N ARG A 262 0.12 12.72 -1.52
CA ARG A 262 0.64 13.51 -0.40
C ARG A 262 1.79 14.41 -0.82
N LEU A 263 2.45 14.12 -1.92
CA LEU A 263 3.60 14.89 -2.42
C LEU A 263 3.14 16.22 -3.02
N PRO A 264 3.98 17.28 -3.02
CA PRO A 264 3.71 18.46 -3.85
C PRO A 264 3.67 18.06 -5.34
N PRO A 265 2.94 18.80 -6.21
CA PRO A 265 2.67 18.38 -7.59
C PRO A 265 3.90 17.96 -8.40
N TRP A 266 5.01 18.69 -8.26
CA TRP A 266 6.24 18.39 -8.99
C TRP A 266 6.89 17.08 -8.50
N ALA A 267 6.88 16.82 -7.19
CA ALA A 267 7.44 15.59 -6.64
C ALA A 267 6.53 14.39 -6.92
N ALA A 268 5.20 14.62 -6.99
CA ALA A 268 4.24 13.64 -7.49
C ALA A 268 4.52 13.30 -8.96
N MET A 269 4.82 14.30 -9.80
CA MET A 269 5.19 14.08 -11.21
C MET A 269 6.46 13.23 -11.33
N VAL A 270 7.51 13.55 -10.55
CA VAL A 270 8.72 12.72 -10.53
C VAL A 270 8.42 11.30 -10.04
N ALA A 271 7.57 11.13 -9.02
CA ALA A 271 7.14 9.81 -8.57
C ALA A 271 6.39 9.04 -9.69
N ALA A 272 5.48 9.70 -10.41
CA ALA A 272 4.80 9.09 -11.55
C ALA A 272 5.82 8.68 -12.62
N LEU A 273 6.67 9.58 -13.10
CA LEU A 273 7.69 9.29 -14.11
C LEU A 273 8.64 8.15 -13.68
N THR A 274 9.14 8.19 -12.45
CA THR A 274 10.04 7.14 -11.92
C THR A 274 9.33 5.80 -11.76
N SER A 275 8.02 5.77 -11.53
CA SER A 275 7.24 4.53 -11.50
C SER A 275 7.20 3.81 -12.86
N TRP A 276 7.43 4.51 -13.98
CA TRP A 276 7.49 3.94 -15.33
C TRP A 276 8.86 3.38 -15.71
N LEU A 277 9.93 3.76 -15.00
CA LEU A 277 11.29 3.31 -15.30
C LEU A 277 11.49 1.79 -15.35
N PRO A 278 10.75 0.94 -14.62
CA PRO A 278 10.85 -0.51 -14.78
C PRO A 278 10.64 -0.98 -16.23
N LEU A 279 9.80 -0.29 -17.02
CA LEU A 279 9.58 -0.63 -18.43
C LEU A 279 10.81 -0.37 -19.31
N SER A 280 11.82 0.37 -18.81
CA SER A 280 13.12 0.49 -19.47
C SER A 280 13.76 -0.87 -19.75
N ALA A 281 13.35 -1.92 -19.03
CA ALA A 281 13.81 -3.29 -19.25
C ALA A 281 13.62 -3.80 -20.68
N ASN A 282 12.64 -3.25 -21.42
CA ASN A 282 12.44 -3.56 -22.84
C ASN A 282 13.61 -3.10 -23.73
N TRP A 283 14.44 -2.16 -23.26
CA TRP A 283 15.57 -1.60 -24.01
C TRP A 283 16.94 -1.94 -23.38
N ILE A 284 17.03 -1.94 -22.06
CA ILE A 284 18.30 -2.17 -21.34
C ILE A 284 18.39 -3.57 -20.68
N GLY A 285 17.45 -4.46 -21.04
CA GLY A 285 17.37 -5.83 -20.54
C GLY A 285 16.84 -5.92 -19.10
N PRO A 286 16.91 -7.12 -18.47
CA PRO A 286 16.29 -7.38 -17.16
C PRO A 286 16.71 -6.45 -16.03
N LYS A 287 17.88 -5.81 -16.13
CA LYS A 287 18.35 -4.81 -15.18
C LYS A 287 17.43 -3.57 -15.10
N GLY A 288 16.68 -3.26 -16.16
CA GLY A 288 15.76 -2.13 -16.18
C GLY A 288 14.62 -2.23 -15.15
N TRP A 289 14.20 -3.45 -14.80
CA TRP A 289 13.16 -3.66 -13.78
C TRP A 289 13.54 -3.03 -12.44
N TRP A 290 14.83 -3.13 -12.07
CA TRP A 290 15.38 -2.64 -10.82
C TRP A 290 15.27 -1.12 -10.64
N LEU A 291 15.08 -0.36 -11.72
CA LEU A 291 14.85 1.08 -11.63
C LEU A 291 13.54 1.43 -10.89
N GLY A 292 12.65 0.45 -10.67
CA GLY A 292 11.47 0.61 -9.81
C GLY A 292 11.79 1.01 -8.36
N TRP A 293 12.99 0.70 -7.86
CA TRP A 293 13.43 1.14 -6.54
C TRP A 293 13.61 2.66 -6.44
N ILE A 294 13.84 3.36 -7.56
CA ILE A 294 13.91 4.83 -7.59
C ILE A 294 12.58 5.43 -7.15
N TYR A 295 11.45 4.86 -7.62
CA TYR A 295 10.11 5.29 -7.20
C TYR A 295 9.93 5.13 -5.68
N VAL A 296 10.25 3.94 -5.14
CA VAL A 296 10.08 3.64 -3.71
C VAL A 296 10.92 4.59 -2.85
N ALA A 297 12.20 4.74 -3.18
CA ALA A 297 13.12 5.63 -2.48
C ALA A 297 12.67 7.09 -2.57
N TRP A 298 12.25 7.55 -3.76
CA TRP A 298 11.79 8.92 -3.96
C TRP A 298 10.57 9.25 -3.09
N VAL A 299 9.51 8.44 -3.18
CA VAL A 299 8.27 8.68 -2.41
C VAL A 299 8.57 8.63 -0.91
N TRP A 300 9.33 7.63 -0.45
CA TRP A 300 9.67 7.51 0.98
C TRP A 300 10.48 8.71 1.47
N CYS A 301 11.52 9.12 0.75
CA CYS A 301 12.35 10.26 1.12
C CYS A 301 11.56 11.56 1.23
N TYR A 302 10.63 11.83 0.30
CA TYR A 302 9.78 13.02 0.41
C TYR A 302 8.87 13.00 1.62
N LEU A 303 8.23 11.86 1.89
CA LEU A 303 7.39 11.70 3.08
C LEU A 303 8.21 11.87 4.36
N ALA A 304 9.43 11.32 4.39
CA ALA A 304 10.36 11.49 5.50
C ALA A 304 10.77 12.96 5.69
N ILE A 305 11.10 13.67 4.61
CA ILE A 305 11.44 15.10 4.66
C ILE A 305 10.28 15.92 5.21
N ASP A 306 9.07 15.74 4.67
CA ASP A 306 7.87 16.44 5.14
C ASP A 306 7.63 16.16 6.63
N ARG A 307 7.81 14.90 7.02
CA ARG A 307 7.61 14.44 8.39
C ARG A 307 8.61 15.00 9.39
N TYR A 308 9.88 15.03 9.04
CA TYR A 308 10.97 15.38 9.95
C TYR A 308 11.42 16.83 9.85
N ARG A 309 10.80 17.64 8.97
CA ARG A 309 11.15 19.05 8.72
C ARG A 309 11.31 19.90 9.97
N ASN A 310 10.49 19.67 10.99
CA ASN A 310 10.46 20.45 12.23
C ASN A 310 11.32 19.86 13.37
N THR A 311 12.02 18.76 13.14
CA THR A 311 12.94 18.21 14.14
C THR A 311 14.24 19.01 14.18
N ARG A 312 14.81 19.20 15.38
CA ARG A 312 16.06 19.96 15.56
C ARG A 312 17.19 19.44 14.65
N VAL A 313 17.31 18.12 14.52
CA VAL A 313 18.30 17.47 13.67
C VAL A 313 18.15 17.91 12.21
N PHE A 314 16.92 17.87 11.68
CA PHE A 314 16.67 18.28 10.30
C PHE A 314 16.93 19.77 10.08
N GLN A 315 16.58 20.60 11.08
CA GLN A 315 16.87 22.04 11.04
C GLN A 315 18.39 22.32 11.03
N GLN A 316 19.18 21.60 11.83
CA GLN A 316 20.64 21.69 11.85
C GLN A 316 21.25 21.26 10.50
N VAL A 317 20.82 20.13 9.95
CA VAL A 317 21.28 19.65 8.63
C VAL A 317 20.92 20.65 7.53
N HIS A 318 19.71 21.20 7.54
CA HIS A 318 19.28 22.21 6.58
C HIS A 318 20.10 23.52 6.68
N GLN A 319 20.44 23.94 7.90
CA GLN A 319 21.33 25.09 8.12
C GLN A 319 22.74 24.84 7.57
N LEU A 320 23.31 23.65 7.79
CA LEU A 320 24.60 23.26 7.21
C LEU A 320 24.60 23.31 5.67
N PHE A 321 23.56 22.77 5.02
CA PHE A 321 23.45 22.84 3.55
C PHE A 321 23.31 24.27 3.03
N LYS A 322 22.59 25.14 3.75
CA LYS A 322 22.51 26.57 3.41
C LYS A 322 23.88 27.24 3.50
N GLN A 323 24.67 26.93 4.54
CA GLN A 323 26.03 27.45 4.69
C GLN A 323 26.93 27.01 3.52
N ILE A 324 26.90 25.73 3.14
CA ILE A 324 27.70 25.19 2.01
C ILE A 324 27.33 25.85 0.67
N LYS A 325 26.02 26.07 0.41
CA LYS A 325 25.56 26.72 -0.81
C LYS A 325 26.00 28.18 -0.90
N TRP A 326 26.18 28.83 0.25
CA TRP A 326 26.68 30.20 0.34
C TRP A 326 28.18 30.27 0.03
N THR A 327 28.99 29.32 0.53
CA THR A 327 30.43 29.26 0.24
C THR A 327 30.75 28.93 -1.21
N LEU A 328 29.93 28.12 -1.89
CA LEU A 328 30.10 27.81 -3.33
C LEU A 328 29.71 28.95 -4.28
N LYS A 329 29.05 30.01 -3.79
CA LYS A 329 28.71 31.20 -4.58
C LYS A 329 29.78 32.31 -4.49
N ILE A 330 30.77 32.16 -3.61
CA ILE A 330 31.81 33.17 -3.32
C ILE A 330 33.17 32.77 -3.94
N ARG A 331 33.20 31.70 -4.74
CA ARG A 331 34.32 31.36 -5.64
C ARG A 331 33.79 31.37 -7.06
#